data_AF-A0A973JI36-F1
#
_entry.id   AF-A0A973JI36-F1
#
_cell.length_a   1.000
_cell.length_b   1.000
_cell.length_c   1.000
_cell.angle_alpha   90.00
_cell.angle_beta   90.00
_cell.angle_gamma   90.00
#
_symmetry.space_group_name_H-M   'P 1'
#
loop_
_entity.id
_entity.type
_entity.pdbx_description
1 polymer ?
#
loop_
_entity_poly.entity_id
_entity_poly.type
_entity_poly.pdbx_seq_one_letter_code
_entity_poly.pdbx_strand_id
1 'polypeptide(L)'
;MTDRLDVYYEALSGDARAWETAGDELGDASAAAGRLTIAASAFSFAGGAVATAYEAVRALEERLATGGQTEVLSAGRALRQARQDYEACEGDAGAALRDLWEPV
;
A
#
# COMPACT_ATOMS: atom_id res chain seq x y z
N MET A 1 25.99 -2.47 -18.71
CA MET A 1 24.81 -1.57 -18.79
C MET A 1 23.60 -2.19 -18.08
N THR A 2 23.41 -3.52 -18.19
CA THR A 2 22.45 -4.36 -17.45
C THR A 2 22.48 -4.15 -15.93
N ASP A 3 23.68 -4.09 -15.35
CA ASP A 3 23.90 -3.95 -13.90
C ASP A 3 23.22 -2.71 -13.26
N ARG A 4 23.03 -1.62 -14.02
CA ARG A 4 22.37 -0.41 -13.49
C ARG A 4 20.84 -0.51 -13.55
N LEU A 5 20.31 -1.23 -14.53
CA LEU A 5 18.87 -1.47 -14.69
C LEU A 5 18.36 -2.46 -13.65
N ASP A 6 19.12 -3.51 -13.39
CA ASP A 6 18.83 -4.48 -12.33
C ASP A 6 18.73 -3.78 -10.96
N VAL A 7 19.64 -2.83 -10.68
CA VAL A 7 19.59 -2.01 -9.46
C VAL A 7 18.32 -1.15 -9.39
N TYR A 8 17.87 -0.55 -10.51
CA TYR A 8 16.64 0.23 -10.53
C TYR A 8 15.39 -0.65 -10.35
N TYR A 9 15.36 -1.85 -10.92
CA TYR A 9 14.26 -2.79 -10.73
C TYR A 9 14.15 -3.32 -9.31
N GLU A 10 15.30 -3.59 -8.68
CA GLU A 10 15.31 -3.97 -7.27
C GLU A 10 14.90 -2.79 -6.38
N ALA A 11 15.31 -1.56 -6.70
CA ALA A 11 14.86 -0.36 -5.99
C ALA A 11 13.34 -0.17 -6.08
N LEU A 12 12.74 -0.26 -7.28
CA LEU A 12 11.28 -0.20 -7.45
C LEU A 12 10.55 -1.28 -6.65
N SER A 13 11.15 -2.47 -6.55
CA SER A 13 10.57 -3.58 -5.80
C SER A 13 10.71 -3.40 -4.29
N GLY A 14 11.84 -2.86 -3.85
CA GLY A 14 12.07 -2.46 -2.46
C GLY A 14 11.08 -1.40 -2.01
N ASP A 15 10.91 -0.34 -2.82
CA ASP A 15 9.96 0.72 -2.54
C ASP A 15 8.52 0.19 -2.54
N ALA A 16 8.15 -0.66 -3.50
CA ALA A 16 6.84 -1.30 -3.53
C ALA A 16 6.56 -2.10 -2.25
N ARG A 17 7.53 -2.90 -1.78
CA ARG A 17 7.41 -3.66 -0.52
C ARG A 17 7.29 -2.74 0.70
N ALA A 18 7.99 -1.61 0.71
CA ALA A 18 7.91 -0.64 1.80
C ALA A 18 6.51 -0.03 1.89
N TRP A 19 5.92 0.34 0.75
CA TRP A 19 4.53 0.78 0.71
C TRP A 19 3.58 -0.33 1.15
N GLU A 20 3.75 -1.56 0.69
CA GLU A 20 2.87 -2.66 1.14
C GLU A 20 2.94 -2.92 2.64
N THR A 21 4.15 -2.89 3.21
CA THR A 21 4.35 -3.04 4.65
C THR A 21 3.61 -1.93 5.42
N ALA A 22 3.73 -0.68 4.98
CA ALA A 22 3.00 0.43 5.58
C ALA A 22 1.47 0.28 5.41
N GLY A 23 1.02 -0.28 4.28
CA GLY A 23 -0.39 -0.60 4.05
C GLY A 23 -0.91 -1.66 5.02
N ASP A 24 -0.13 -2.71 5.25
CA ASP A 24 -0.46 -3.78 6.20
C ASP A 24 -0.51 -3.23 7.65
N GLU A 25 0.46 -2.40 8.04
CA GLU A 25 0.47 -1.73 9.36
C GLU A 25 -0.77 -0.84 9.56
N LEU A 26 -1.21 -0.12 8.52
CA LEU A 26 -2.44 0.68 8.56
C LEU A 26 -3.69 -0.20 8.65
N GLY A 27 -3.70 -1.36 7.98
CA GLY A 27 -4.76 -2.36 8.11
C GLY A 27 -4.86 -2.91 9.54
N ASP A 28 -3.72 -3.22 10.14
CA ASP A 28 -3.64 -3.69 11.53
C ASP A 28 -4.10 -2.61 12.52
N ALA A 29 -3.71 -1.35 12.30
CA ALA A 29 -4.15 -0.21 13.10
C ALA A 29 -5.67 0.01 12.99
N SER A 30 -6.24 -0.08 11.77
CA SER A 30 -7.68 0.00 11.54
C SER A 30 -8.42 -1.11 12.30
N ALA A 31 -7.95 -2.36 12.16
CA ALA A 31 -8.54 -3.50 12.85
C ALA A 31 -8.43 -3.37 14.37
N ALA A 32 -7.34 -2.81 14.89
CA ALA A 32 -7.17 -2.51 16.30
C ALA A 32 -8.16 -1.45 16.77
N ALA A 33 -8.30 -0.33 16.06
CA ALA A 33 -9.30 0.71 16.36
C ALA A 33 -10.73 0.16 16.33
N GLY A 34 -11.05 -0.74 15.38
CA GLY A 34 -12.31 -1.48 15.30
C GLY A 34 -12.65 -2.28 16.56
N ARG A 35 -11.63 -2.80 17.26
CA ARG A 35 -11.78 -3.60 18.49
C ARG A 35 -11.86 -2.77 19.77
N LEU A 36 -11.59 -1.47 19.69
CA LEU A 36 -11.59 -0.57 20.85
C LEU A 36 -12.98 -0.02 21.18
N THR A 37 -14.08 -0.51 20.61
CA THR A 37 -15.43 -0.06 20.96
C THR A 37 -15.70 -0.22 22.46
N ILE A 38 -16.12 0.88 23.10
CA ILE A 38 -16.44 0.91 24.54
C ILE A 38 -17.94 1.10 24.68
N ALA A 39 -18.60 0.17 25.37
CA ALA A 39 -20.03 0.30 25.66
C ALA A 39 -20.30 1.58 26.45
N ALA A 40 -21.39 2.29 26.11
CA ALA A 40 -21.77 3.54 26.77
C ALA A 40 -21.93 3.37 28.30
N SER A 41 -22.32 2.18 28.76
CA SER A 41 -22.45 1.82 30.18
C SER A 41 -21.11 1.75 30.94
N ALA A 42 -19.98 1.67 30.24
CA ALA A 42 -18.65 1.72 30.85
C ALA A 42 -18.22 3.17 31.18
N PHE A 43 -18.85 4.16 30.55
CA PHE A 43 -18.68 5.57 30.95
C PHE A 43 -19.59 5.86 32.16
N SER A 44 -19.11 6.68 33.10
CA SER A 44 -19.84 7.00 34.34
C SER A 44 -21.19 7.71 34.09
N PHE A 45 -21.93 8.10 35.13
CA PHE A 45 -23.29 8.67 35.03
C PHE A 45 -23.43 9.90 34.10
N ALA A 46 -22.33 10.61 33.76
CA ALA A 46 -22.28 11.68 32.76
C ALA A 46 -21.87 11.21 31.35
N GLY A 47 -21.87 9.90 31.12
CA GLY A 47 -21.08 9.22 30.10
C GLY A 47 -21.64 9.21 28.69
N GLY A 48 -22.91 9.61 28.47
CA GLY A 48 -23.53 9.53 27.14
C GLY A 48 -22.83 10.40 26.08
N ALA A 49 -22.54 11.66 26.41
CA ALA A 49 -21.82 12.56 25.51
C ALA A 49 -20.36 12.12 25.32
N VAL A 50 -19.71 11.63 26.38
CA VAL A 50 -18.32 11.14 26.32
C VAL A 50 -18.21 9.88 25.48
N ALA A 51 -19.12 8.92 25.65
CA ALA A 51 -19.20 7.70 24.84
C ALA A 51 -19.41 8.03 23.36
N THR A 52 -20.29 8.99 23.06
CA THR A 52 -20.54 9.43 21.68
C THR A 52 -19.30 10.08 21.07
N ALA A 53 -18.62 10.97 21.82
CA ALA A 53 -17.39 11.61 21.36
C ALA A 53 -16.26 10.58 21.16
N TYR A 54 -16.12 9.62 22.08
CA TYR A 54 -15.16 8.53 21.97
C TYR A 54 -15.39 7.71 20.69
N GLU A 55 -16.63 7.23 20.47
CA GLU A 55 -16.94 6.44 19.29
C GLU A 55 -16.75 7.24 17.99
N ALA A 56 -17.02 8.54 17.99
CA ALA A 56 -16.76 9.40 16.84
C ALA A 56 -15.27 9.50 16.50
N VAL A 57 -14.40 9.60 17.51
CA VAL A 57 -12.93 9.63 17.32
C VAL A 57 -12.42 8.26 16.89
N ARG A 58 -12.81 7.19 17.59
CA ARG A 58 -12.44 5.80 17.24
C ARG A 58 -12.82 5.45 15.80
N ALA A 59 -14.04 5.80 15.37
CA ALA A 59 -14.49 5.59 14.00
C ALA A 59 -13.78 6.50 12.98
N LEU A 60 -13.34 7.70 13.38
CA LEU A 60 -12.51 8.55 12.52
C LEU A 60 -11.14 7.92 12.31
N GLU A 61 -10.48 7.44 13.37
CA GLU A 61 -9.19 6.77 13.29
C GLU A 61 -9.26 5.51 12.41
N GLU A 62 -10.27 4.66 12.61
CA GLU A 62 -10.50 3.47 11.78
C GLU A 62 -10.64 3.82 10.29
N ARG A 63 -11.42 4.87 9.97
CA ARG A 63 -11.60 5.32 8.58
C ARG A 63 -10.32 5.89 7.98
N LEU A 64 -9.57 6.69 8.74
CA LEU A 64 -8.31 7.27 8.27
C LEU A 64 -7.27 6.18 8.01
N ALA A 65 -7.16 5.19 8.90
CA ALA A 65 -6.28 4.05 8.75
C ALA A 65 -6.66 3.21 7.51
N THR A 66 -7.95 2.91 7.33
CA THR A 66 -8.46 2.16 6.16
C THR A 66 -8.24 2.92 4.85
N GLY A 67 -8.47 4.24 4.85
CA GLY A 67 -8.22 5.10 3.70
C GLY A 67 -6.74 5.16 3.35
N GLY A 68 -5.89 5.37 4.36
CA GLY A 68 -4.42 5.35 4.19
C GLY A 68 -3.91 4.03 3.66
N GLN A 69 -4.39 2.89 4.20
CA GLN A 69 -4.07 1.56 3.70
C GLN A 69 -4.36 1.43 2.20
N THR A 70 -5.55 1.88 1.78
CA THR A 70 -5.97 1.79 0.38
C THR A 70 -5.03 2.58 -0.55
N GLU A 71 -4.73 3.83 -0.20
CA GLU A 71 -3.84 4.71 -0.97
C GLU A 71 -2.42 4.14 -1.05
N VAL A 72 -1.89 3.68 0.07
CA VAL A 72 -0.53 3.15 0.18
C VAL A 72 -0.38 1.82 -0.60
N LEU A 73 -1.35 0.91 -0.50
CA LEU A 73 -1.36 -0.31 -1.30
C LEU A 73 -1.54 -0.02 -2.80
N SER A 74 -2.19 1.09 -3.16
CA SER A 74 -2.29 1.54 -4.55
C SER A 74 -0.93 2.01 -5.07
N ALA A 75 -0.18 2.78 -4.28
CA ALA A 75 1.18 3.20 -4.61
C ALA A 75 2.13 2.02 -4.82
N GLY A 76 2.13 1.04 -3.91
CA GLY A 76 2.92 -0.18 -4.05
C GLY A 76 2.59 -0.97 -5.33
N ARG A 77 1.31 -1.08 -5.68
CA ARG A 77 0.86 -1.70 -6.94
C ARG A 77 1.32 -0.93 -8.17
N ALA A 78 1.27 0.40 -8.15
CA ALA A 78 1.73 1.23 -9.25
C ALA A 78 3.24 1.06 -9.53
N LEU A 79 4.06 0.94 -8.48
CA LEU A 79 5.50 0.69 -8.63
C LEU A 79 5.81 -0.69 -9.22
N ARG A 80 5.06 -1.72 -8.83
CA ARG A 80 5.16 -3.05 -9.45
C ARG A 80 4.76 -3.04 -10.91
N GLN A 81 3.69 -2.32 -11.25
CA GLN A 81 3.27 -2.18 -12.63
C GLN A 81 4.34 -1.46 -13.45
N ALA A 82 4.92 -0.37 -12.93
CA ALA A 82 6.00 0.34 -13.60
C ALA A 82 7.22 -0.58 -13.86
N ARG A 83 7.60 -1.42 -12.89
CA ARG A 83 8.64 -2.43 -13.08
C ARG A 83 8.30 -3.38 -14.25
N GLN A 84 7.08 -3.94 -14.25
CA GLN A 84 6.64 -4.87 -15.29
C GLN A 84 6.63 -4.22 -16.68
N ASP A 85 6.18 -2.97 -16.77
CA ASP A 85 6.14 -2.22 -18.02
C ASP A 85 7.57 -1.99 -18.57
N TYR A 86 8.53 -1.71 -17.69
CA TYR A 86 9.93 -1.58 -18.09
C TYR A 86 10.53 -2.91 -18.54
N GLU A 87 10.32 -4.00 -17.81
CA GLU A 87 10.82 -5.34 -18.17
C GLU A 87 10.25 -5.78 -19.54
N ALA A 88 8.98 -5.50 -19.81
CA ALA A 88 8.35 -5.79 -21.10
C ALA A 88 8.97 -4.97 -22.24
N CYS A 89 9.15 -3.65 -22.05
CA CYS A 89 9.80 -2.79 -23.05
C CYS A 89 11.22 -3.26 -23.39
N GLU A 90 12.00 -3.71 -22.41
CA GLU A 90 13.34 -4.25 -22.65
C GLU A 90 13.30 -5.57 -23.43
N GLY A 91 12.35 -6.45 -23.10
CA GLY A 91 12.12 -7.69 -23.82
C GLY A 91 11.83 -7.45 -25.30
N ASP A 92 10.93 -6.51 -25.59
CA ASP A 92 10.54 -6.13 -26.95
C ASP A 92 11.70 -5.50 -27.74
N ALA A 93 12.47 -4.61 -27.10
CA ALA A 93 13.65 -4.01 -27.73
C ALA A 93 14.73 -5.06 -28.04
N GLY A 94 14.95 -6.01 -27.13
CA GLY A 94 15.88 -7.12 -27.32
C GLY A 94 15.43 -8.08 -28.42
N ALA A 95 14.12 -8.35 -28.53
CA ALA A 95 13.55 -9.15 -29.61
C ALA A 95 13.72 -8.46 -30.98
N ALA A 96 13.37 -7.16 -31.07
CA ALA A 96 13.52 -6.38 -32.30
C ALA A 96 14.97 -6.29 -32.78
N LEU A 97 15.94 -6.16 -31.86
CA LEU A 97 17.35 -6.21 -32.20
C LEU A 97 17.75 -7.59 -32.73
N ARG A 98 17.26 -8.68 -32.14
CA ARG A 98 17.56 -10.03 -32.59
C ARG A 98 17.06 -10.28 -34.01
N ASP A 99 15.82 -9.88 -34.30
CA ASP A 99 15.21 -10.00 -35.62
C ASP A 99 15.95 -9.16 -36.69
N LEU A 100 16.58 -8.05 -36.29
CA LEU A 100 17.41 -7.24 -37.20
C LEU A 100 18.72 -7.96 -37.61
N TRP A 101 19.31 -8.74 -36.69
CA TRP A 101 20.62 -9.37 -36.88
C TRP A 101 20.54 -10.83 -37.35
N GLU A 102 19.44 -11.53 -37.08
CA GLU A 102 19.12 -12.86 -37.60
C GLU A 102 17.77 -12.81 -38.35
N PRO A 103 17.68 -12.12 -39.50
CA PRO A 103 16.49 -12.17 -40.32
C PRO A 103 16.34 -13.59 -40.89
N VAL A 104 15.20 -14.22 -40.60
CA VAL A 104 14.81 -15.53 -41.16
C VAL A 104 14.63 -15.45 -42.67
#